data_AF-A0A482WMD3-F1
#
_entry.id   AF-A0A482WMD3-F1
#
_cell.length_a   1.000
_cell.length_b   1.000
_cell.length_c   1.000
_cell.angle_alpha   90.00
_cell.angle_beta   90.00
_cell.angle_gamma   90.00
#
_symmetry.space_group_name_H-M   'P 1'
#
loop_
_entity.id
_entity.type
_entity.pdbx_description
1 polymer ?
#
loop_
_entity_poly.entity_id
_entity_poly.type
_entity_poly.pdbx_seq_one_letter_code
_entity_poly.pdbx_strand_id
1 'polypeptide(L)'
;MKFMKKTKDKVEKELEKKETEDLFSSQITDEMKFGKNFIIEPSIARCKELINGRLSFNGMNPEIEREMAADKEDRTNAPPQAKSVDVSDLEMAKFQMSITNTVAKKFQKKNERHSKVNVRPNNKAKFLKPNDDD
;
A
#
# COMPACT_ATOMS: atom_id res chain seq x y z
N MET A 1 32.69 -11.62 -12.30
CA MET A 1 31.82 -10.44 -12.48
C MET A 1 30.46 -10.67 -11.83
N LYS A 2 30.10 -9.92 -10.78
CA LYS A 2 28.81 -10.07 -10.06
C LYS A 2 27.60 -9.58 -10.88
N PHE A 3 27.81 -8.65 -11.83
CA PHE A 3 26.75 -8.08 -12.67
C PHE A 3 26.16 -9.09 -13.66
N MET A 4 27.01 -9.88 -14.33
CA MET A 4 26.57 -10.93 -15.27
C MET A 4 25.72 -12.03 -14.59
N LYS A 5 26.02 -12.35 -13.33
CA LYS A 5 25.21 -13.29 -12.54
C LYS A 5 23.82 -12.73 -12.26
N LYS A 6 23.75 -11.50 -11.73
CA LYS A 6 22.47 -10.83 -11.46
C LYS A 6 21.57 -10.68 -12.69
N THR A 7 22.14 -10.36 -13.85
CA THR A 7 21.37 -10.26 -15.10
C THR A 7 20.87 -11.62 -15.57
N LYS A 8 21.71 -12.66 -15.47
CA LYS A 8 21.34 -14.03 -15.82
C LYS A 8 20.22 -14.55 -14.91
N ASP A 9 20.38 -14.41 -13.60
CA ASP A 9 19.39 -14.85 -12.61
C ASP A 9 18.05 -14.11 -12.78
N LYS A 10 18.09 -12.84 -13.23
CA LYS A 10 16.87 -12.07 -13.54
C LYS A 10 16.16 -12.63 -14.77
N VAL A 11 16.90 -12.92 -15.84
CA VAL A 11 16.35 -13.48 -17.08
C VAL A 11 15.78 -14.88 -16.85
N GLU A 12 16.47 -15.73 -16.10
CA GLU A 12 15.99 -17.08 -15.74
C GLU A 12 14.69 -16.99 -14.93
N LYS A 13 14.62 -16.11 -13.93
CA LYS A 13 13.37 -15.89 -13.16
C LYS A 13 12.22 -15.36 -14.01
N GLU A 14 12.49 -14.51 -15.00
CA GLU A 14 11.45 -14.01 -15.90
C GLU A 14 10.94 -15.10 -16.85
N LEU A 15 11.82 -16.00 -17.30
CA LEU A 15 11.46 -17.18 -18.08
C LEU A 15 10.63 -18.16 -17.24
N GLU A 16 11.10 -18.53 -16.05
CA GLU A 16 10.38 -19.43 -15.14
C GLU A 16 8.98 -18.89 -14.82
N LYS A 17 8.85 -17.58 -14.56
CA LYS A 17 7.54 -16.95 -14.33
C LYS A 17 6.62 -17.12 -15.53
N LYS A 18 7.10 -16.83 -16.75
CA LYS A 18 6.28 -16.99 -17.96
C LYS A 18 5.85 -18.44 -18.16
N GLU A 19 6.77 -19.38 -18.01
CA GLU A 19 6.47 -20.81 -18.11
C GLU A 19 5.42 -21.23 -17.09
N THR A 20 5.53 -20.77 -15.84
CA THR A 20 4.52 -21.06 -14.81
C THR A 20 3.16 -20.41 -15.11
N GLU A 21 3.13 -19.16 -15.57
CA GLU A 21 1.89 -18.49 -15.95
C GLU A 21 1.21 -19.23 -17.11
N ASP A 22 1.97 -19.64 -18.12
CA ASP A 22 1.45 -20.39 -19.27
C ASP A 22 0.89 -21.76 -18.85
N LEU A 23 1.60 -22.48 -17.97
CA LEU A 23 1.18 -23.77 -17.41
C LEU A 23 -0.15 -23.68 -16.64
N PHE A 24 -0.32 -22.64 -15.81
CA PHE A 24 -1.48 -22.49 -14.92
C PHE A 24 -2.57 -21.56 -15.46
N SER A 25 -2.37 -20.95 -16.63
CA SER A 25 -3.32 -20.02 -17.28
C SER A 25 -4.72 -20.62 -17.46
N SER A 26 -4.80 -21.93 -17.67
CA SER A 26 -6.08 -22.66 -17.85
C SER A 26 -6.79 -23.00 -16.53
N GLN A 27 -6.06 -22.99 -15.40
CA GLN A 27 -6.56 -23.46 -14.10
C GLN A 27 -6.81 -22.31 -13.13
N ILE A 28 -6.08 -21.20 -13.25
CA ILE A 28 -6.22 -20.02 -12.40
C ILE A 28 -7.19 -19.04 -13.04
N THR A 29 -8.38 -18.93 -12.46
CA THR A 29 -9.36 -17.90 -12.85
C THR A 29 -8.92 -16.53 -12.33
N ASP A 30 -9.36 -15.44 -12.98
CA ASP A 30 -9.03 -14.09 -12.53
C ASP A 30 -9.54 -13.79 -11.12
N GLU A 31 -10.65 -14.41 -10.70
CA GLU A 31 -11.15 -14.36 -9.32
C GLU A 31 -10.19 -14.96 -8.30
N MET A 32 -9.36 -15.93 -8.69
CA MET A 32 -8.33 -16.50 -7.81
C MET A 32 -7.08 -15.62 -7.72
N LYS A 33 -6.79 -14.81 -8.75
CA LYS A 33 -5.68 -13.84 -8.73
C LYS A 33 -5.96 -12.68 -7.77
N PHE A 34 -7.22 -12.24 -7.72
CA PHE A 34 -7.69 -11.29 -6.72
C PHE A 34 -8.10 -12.06 -5.45
N GLY A 35 -7.10 -12.45 -4.67
CA GLY A 35 -7.32 -13.13 -3.39
C GLY A 35 -8.37 -12.41 -2.53
N LYS A 36 -9.19 -13.19 -1.81
CA LYS A 36 -10.23 -12.63 -0.92
C LYS A 36 -9.60 -11.64 0.06
N ASN A 37 -10.30 -10.53 0.33
CA ASN A 37 -9.86 -9.48 1.28
C ASN A 37 -9.71 -9.96 2.73
N PHE A 38 -10.06 -11.22 3.02
CA PHE A 38 -10.02 -11.80 4.35
C PHE A 38 -9.36 -13.18 4.32
N ILE A 39 -8.57 -13.46 5.34
CA ILE A 39 -7.93 -14.75 5.59
C ILE A 39 -8.71 -15.42 6.70
N ILE A 40 -9.16 -16.66 6.46
CA ILE A 40 -9.81 -17.46 7.50
C ILE A 40 -8.70 -18.24 8.22
N GLU A 41 -8.39 -17.81 9.44
CA GLU A 41 -7.42 -18.50 10.28
C GLU A 41 -8.13 -19.60 11.08
N PRO A 42 -7.83 -20.89 10.86
CA PRO A 42 -8.50 -21.98 11.57
C PRO A 42 -8.02 -22.14 13.02
N SER A 43 -6.85 -21.59 13.36
CA SER A 43 -6.22 -21.77 14.66
C SER A 43 -6.60 -20.68 15.64
N ILE A 44 -7.24 -21.08 16.75
CA ILE A 44 -7.57 -20.16 17.84
C ILE A 44 -6.33 -19.58 18.53
N ALA A 45 -5.19 -20.29 18.45
CA ALA A 45 -3.91 -19.85 19.01
C ALA A 45 -3.48 -18.50 18.43
N ARG A 46 -3.67 -18.32 17.10
CA ARG A 46 -3.33 -17.08 16.42
C ARG A 46 -4.34 -15.98 16.69
N CYS A 47 -5.63 -16.31 16.75
CA CYS A 47 -6.70 -15.35 16.99
C CYS A 47 -6.70 -14.75 18.40
N LYS A 48 -6.37 -15.55 19.42
CA LYS A 48 -6.37 -15.13 20.84
C LYS A 48 -4.97 -14.92 21.42
N GLU A 49 -3.93 -15.00 20.59
CA GLU A 49 -2.53 -14.80 20.97
C GLU A 49 -2.10 -15.61 22.21
N LEU A 50 -2.51 -16.89 22.25
CA LEU A 50 -2.29 -17.75 23.43
C LEU A 50 -0.80 -17.88 23.78
N ILE A 51 -0.51 -17.92 25.08
CA ILE A 51 0.81 -18.24 25.62
C ILE A 51 1.12 -19.73 25.49
N ASN A 52 2.41 -20.07 25.59
CA ASN A 52 2.82 -21.46 25.73
C ASN A 52 2.18 -22.06 26.99
N GLY A 53 1.67 -23.29 26.89
CA GLY A 53 0.91 -23.95 27.96
C GLY A 53 1.78 -24.47 29.12
N ARG A 54 3.11 -24.54 28.93
CA ARG A 54 4.05 -24.95 29.98
C ARG A 54 4.31 -23.77 30.92
N LEU A 55 3.77 -23.86 32.13
CA LEU A 55 3.91 -22.81 33.15
C LEU A 55 4.52 -23.39 34.43
N SER A 56 5.44 -22.66 35.03
CA SER A 56 5.97 -22.89 36.38
C SER A 56 5.93 -21.58 37.14
N PHE A 57 5.75 -21.68 38.45
CA PHE A 57 5.72 -20.55 39.37
C PHE A 57 6.53 -20.87 40.62
N ASN A 58 7.00 -19.82 41.29
CA ASN A 58 7.67 -19.89 42.59
C ASN A 58 8.91 -20.81 42.62
N GLY A 59 9.64 -20.94 41.50
CA GLY A 59 10.86 -21.73 41.43
C GLY A 59 10.64 -23.23 41.42
N MET A 60 9.41 -23.72 41.18
CA MET A 60 9.13 -25.15 41.04
C MET A 60 9.91 -25.78 39.87
N ASN A 61 10.11 -25.01 38.80
CA ASN A 61 10.97 -25.37 37.69
C ASN A 61 11.63 -24.10 37.08
N PRO A 62 12.91 -23.84 37.39
CA PRO A 62 13.60 -22.65 36.92
C PRO A 62 13.87 -22.64 35.41
N GLU A 63 13.89 -23.80 34.75
CA GLU A 63 14.05 -23.87 33.29
C GLU A 63 12.79 -23.39 32.58
N ILE A 64 11.62 -23.85 33.03
CA ILE A 64 10.32 -23.43 32.48
C ILE A 64 10.06 -21.94 32.75
N GLU A 65 10.45 -21.43 33.92
CA GLU A 65 10.33 -20.00 34.22
C GLU A 65 11.21 -19.14 33.33
N ARG A 66 12.40 -19.63 32.96
CA ARG A 66 13.29 -18.96 32.00
C ARG A 66 12.69 -18.93 30.59
N GLU A 67 12.16 -20.06 30.13
CA GLU A 67 11.44 -20.14 28.85
C GLU A 67 10.25 -19.17 28.82
N MET A 68 9.47 -19.14 29.91
CA MET A 68 8.32 -18.23 30.03
C MET A 68 8.73 -16.74 30.01
N ALA A 69 9.88 -16.40 30.59
CA ALA A 69 10.41 -15.03 30.57
C ALA A 69 10.83 -14.62 29.16
N ALA A 70 11.56 -15.49 28.44
CA ALA A 70 11.95 -15.25 27.05
C ALA A 70 10.74 -15.08 26.12
N ASP A 71 9.73 -15.96 26.24
CA ASP A 71 8.49 -15.87 25.46
C ASP A 71 7.74 -14.55 25.70
N LYS A 72 7.82 -13.98 26.91
CA LYS A 72 7.24 -12.67 27.22
C LYS A 72 8.02 -11.54 26.57
N GLU A 73 9.34 -11.58 26.65
CA GLU A 73 10.21 -10.57 26.04
C GLU A 73 10.01 -10.49 24.52
N ASP A 74 9.99 -11.64 23.85
CA ASP A 74 9.79 -11.73 22.40
C ASP A 74 8.45 -11.13 21.96
N ARG A 75 7.38 -11.32 22.75
CA ARG A 75 6.06 -10.74 22.47
C ARG A 75 6.03 -9.23 22.66
N THR A 76 6.72 -8.73 23.69
CA THR A 76 6.76 -7.28 23.98
C THR A 76 7.67 -6.51 23.03
N ASN A 77 8.76 -7.14 22.58
CA ASN A 77 9.77 -6.53 21.73
C ASN A 77 9.58 -6.87 20.24
N ALA A 78 8.59 -7.70 19.89
CA ALA A 78 8.23 -7.94 18.50
C ALA A 78 7.97 -6.58 17.84
N PRO A 79 8.82 -6.16 16.88
CA PRO A 79 8.55 -4.92 16.15
C PRO A 79 7.17 -5.08 15.52
N PRO A 80 6.30 -4.04 15.56
CA PRO A 80 5.03 -4.10 14.87
C PRO A 80 5.34 -4.54 13.45
N GLN A 81 4.71 -5.63 12.98
CA GLN A 81 4.96 -6.16 11.65
C GLN A 81 4.96 -4.98 10.69
N ALA A 82 6.15 -4.63 10.20
CA ALA A 82 6.33 -3.45 9.38
C ALA A 82 5.57 -3.75 8.09
N LYS A 83 4.34 -3.24 8.00
CA LYS A 83 3.57 -3.28 6.77
C LYS A 83 4.48 -2.63 5.74
N SER A 84 4.79 -3.32 4.66
CA SER A 84 5.47 -2.71 3.52
C SER A 84 4.58 -1.57 3.06
N VAL A 85 4.96 -0.33 3.38
CA VAL A 85 4.24 0.85 2.92
C VAL A 85 4.86 1.21 1.57
N ASP A 86 4.03 1.24 0.52
CA ASP A 86 4.47 1.58 -0.83
C ASP A 86 4.92 3.05 -0.94
N VAL A 87 4.48 3.91 -0.01
CA VAL A 87 4.79 5.35 0.04
C VAL A 87 5.44 5.70 1.37
N SER A 88 6.62 6.34 1.31
CA SER A 88 7.29 6.82 2.52
C SER A 88 6.60 8.05 3.12
N ASP A 89 6.71 8.25 4.44
CA ASP A 89 6.15 9.43 5.12
C ASP A 89 6.68 10.75 4.53
N LEU A 90 7.95 10.76 4.12
CA LEU A 90 8.58 11.91 3.47
C LEU A 90 7.93 12.24 2.11
N GLU A 91 7.58 11.22 1.35
CA GLU A 91 6.90 11.37 0.07
C GLU A 91 5.46 11.85 0.24
N MET A 92 4.73 11.29 1.22
CA MET A 92 3.39 11.73 1.58
C MET A 92 3.37 13.20 2.04
N ALA A 93 4.37 13.61 2.83
CA ALA A 93 4.50 15.01 3.27
C ALA A 93 4.72 15.97 2.09
N LYS A 94 5.60 15.60 1.13
CA LYS A 94 5.83 16.40 -0.09
C LYS A 94 4.56 16.52 -0.93
N PHE A 95 3.79 15.43 -1.05
CA PHE A 95 2.53 15.43 -1.78
C PHE A 95 1.48 16.34 -1.13
N GLN A 96 1.30 16.26 0.19
CA GLN A 96 0.44 17.15 0.97
C GLN A 96 0.81 18.63 0.78
N MET A 97 2.10 18.97 0.83
CA MET A 97 2.57 20.33 0.58
C MET A 97 2.23 20.82 -0.84
N SER A 98 2.35 19.96 -1.85
CA SER A 98 1.99 20.30 -3.24
C SER A 98 0.48 20.55 -3.39
N ILE A 99 -0.36 19.71 -2.79
CA ILE A 99 -1.81 19.87 -2.82
C ILE A 99 -2.24 21.15 -2.12
N THR A 100 -1.79 21.39 -0.89
CA THR A 100 -2.20 22.58 -0.14
C THR A 100 -1.84 23.87 -0.88
N ASN A 101 -0.67 23.93 -1.51
CA ASN A 101 -0.26 25.06 -2.35
C ASN A 101 -1.14 25.26 -3.59
N THR A 102 -1.53 24.18 -4.27
CA THR A 102 -2.37 24.28 -5.48
C THR A 102 -3.82 24.62 -5.13
N VAL A 103 -4.35 24.04 -4.06
CA VAL A 103 -5.70 24.28 -3.56
C VAL A 103 -5.84 25.72 -3.04
N ALA A 104 -4.86 26.21 -2.26
CA ALA A 104 -4.84 27.61 -1.80
C ALA A 104 -4.88 28.60 -2.97
N LYS A 105 -4.10 28.37 -4.03
CA LYS A 105 -4.10 29.22 -5.24
C LYS A 105 -5.47 29.24 -5.96
N LYS A 106 -6.19 28.11 -5.99
CA LYS A 106 -7.54 28.04 -6.59
C LYS A 106 -8.54 28.93 -5.84
N PHE A 107 -8.46 28.97 -4.52
CA PHE A 107 -9.36 29.79 -3.70
C PHE A 107 -8.97 31.27 -3.64
N GLN A 108 -7.67 31.61 -3.66
CA GLN A 108 -7.23 33.00 -3.76
C GLN A 108 -7.67 33.66 -5.08
N LYS A 109 -7.53 32.95 -6.21
CA LYS A 109 -7.93 33.46 -7.54
C LYS A 109 -9.45 33.63 -7.69
N LYS A 110 -10.27 33.00 -6.84
CA LYS A 110 -11.74 33.18 -6.85
C LYS A 110 -12.15 34.52 -6.22
N ASN A 111 -11.46 34.96 -5.16
CA ASN A 111 -11.71 36.25 -4.52
C ASN A 111 -11.25 37.42 -5.39
N GLU A 112 -10.13 37.30 -6.11
CA GLU A 112 -9.65 38.36 -7.02
C GLU A 112 -10.52 38.59 -8.25
N ARG A 113 -11.27 37.56 -8.70
CA ARG A 113 -12.22 37.72 -9.82
C ARG A 113 -13.47 38.49 -9.44
N HIS A 114 -13.88 38.43 -8.16
CA HIS A 114 -15.03 39.19 -7.67
C HIS A 114 -14.67 40.65 -7.32
N SER A 115 -13.42 40.96 -6.96
CA SER A 115 -12.99 42.34 -6.69
C SER A 115 -12.68 43.17 -7.94
N LYS A 116 -12.47 42.53 -9.10
CA LYS A 116 -12.22 43.20 -10.39
C LYS A 116 -13.45 43.29 -11.30
N VAL A 117 -14.67 43.25 -10.73
CA VAL A 117 -15.90 43.58 -11.46
C VAL A 117 -16.05 45.10 -11.52
N ASN A 118 -15.14 45.72 -12.26
CA ASN A 118 -15.39 46.96 -12.98
C ASN A 118 -14.40 46.96 -14.14
N VAL A 119 -14.93 47.04 -15.36
CA VAL A 119 -14.26 47.34 -16.64
C VAL A 119 -14.00 46.11 -17.58
N ARG A 120 -14.85 46.06 -18.64
CA ARG A 120 -14.69 45.57 -20.06
C ARG A 120 -15.41 44.27 -20.49
N PRO A 121 -15.69 44.10 -21.81
CA PRO A 121 -17.04 44.27 -22.37
C PRO A 121 -17.64 42.94 -22.84
N ASN A 122 -18.95 42.94 -23.05
CA ASN A 122 -19.73 41.81 -23.55
C ASN A 122 -19.38 41.45 -25.01
N ASN A 123 -18.32 40.67 -25.23
CA ASN A 123 -18.14 39.94 -26.49
C ASN A 123 -18.31 38.45 -26.22
N LYS A 124 -19.57 38.02 -26.11
CA LYS A 124 -19.90 36.59 -26.13
C LYS A 124 -19.79 36.12 -27.58
N ALA A 125 -18.74 35.37 -27.89
CA ALA A 125 -18.68 34.59 -29.12
C ALA A 125 -19.88 33.64 -29.12
N LYS A 126 -20.83 33.88 -30.03
CA LYS A 126 -21.97 32.98 -30.23
C LYS A 126 -21.43 31.72 -30.90
N PHE A 127 -21.90 30.57 -30.43
CA PHE A 127 -21.58 29.28 -31.04
C PHE A 127 -22.11 29.28 -32.48
N LEU A 128 -21.23 29.34 -33.48
CA LEU A 128 -21.62 29.11 -34.87
C LEU A 128 -21.72 27.61 -35.07
N LYS A 129 -22.89 27.15 -35.52
CA LYS A 129 -23.04 25.78 -36.00
C LYS A 129 -22.20 25.63 -37.28
N PRO A 130 -21.60 24.45 -37.53
CA PRO A 130 -20.95 24.16 -38.81
C PRO A 130 -21.92 24.38 -39.96
N ASN A 131 -21.42 24.83 -41.11
CA ASN A 131 -22.23 24.90 -42.32
C ASN A 131 -22.48 23.48 -42.82
N ASP A 132 -23.75 23.18 -43.06
CA ASP A 132 -24.18 21.98 -43.75
C ASP A 132 -24.08 22.26 -45.26
N ASP A 133 -22.89 22.12 -45.85
CA ASP A 133 -22.71 22.10 -47.31
C ASP A 133 -22.58 20.63 -47.78
N ASP A 134 -23.61 20.20 -48.53
CA ASP A 134 -23.80 19.05 -49.46
C ASP A 134 -23.13 17.68 -49.20
#